data_AF-A0A0L8HYJ7-F1
#
_entry.id   AF-A0A0L8HYJ7-F1
#
_cell.length_a   1.000
_cell.length_b   1.000
_cell.length_c   1.000
_cell.angle_alpha   90.00
_cell.angle_beta   90.00
_cell.angle_gamma   90.00
#
_symmetry.space_group_name_H-M   'P 1'
#
loop_
_entity.id
_entity.type
_entity.pdbx_description
1 polymer ?
#
loop_
_entity_poly.entity_id
_entity_poly.type
_entity_poly.pdbx_seq_one_letter_code
_entity_poly.pdbx_strand_id
1 'polypeptide(L)'
;MLVQGQTIEVSNKHISTKEQPEGITYAIFFIAKMIVKKGAEQVSSSHESAFAIALVAVGLWQNFPEFGELLLANFYLSCPYIVPYYIPKQDGQSTDEYHKLRGYKCESGKIEEQERFLKRMTGIMRLYAAIIVSPLPIGSTKPHPHGIENSWIWITRTLNVEPEPDITAAMIYNILEVTGHSLFLYYQKPFQKLLHILITEFLPKIKAVSVSAGSVSRLETFLEANINNKGQIAAPYGYLTSSFWLS
;
A
#
# COMPACT_ATOMS: atom_id res chain seq x y z
N MET A 1 26.43 -0.67 3.93
CA MET A 1 25.33 -1.66 4.00
C MET A 1 25.61 -2.86 3.10
N LEU A 2 24.98 -4.01 3.31
CA LEU A 2 25.14 -5.21 2.45
C LEU A 2 24.89 -4.91 0.96
N VAL A 3 23.93 -4.05 0.64
CA VAL A 3 23.64 -3.60 -0.75
C VAL A 3 24.70 -2.66 -1.33
N GLN A 4 25.71 -2.25 -0.56
CA GLN A 4 26.88 -1.51 -1.02
C GLN A 4 28.13 -2.42 -1.08
N GLY A 5 27.95 -3.73 -0.89
CA GLY A 5 29.04 -4.69 -0.92
C GLY A 5 29.98 -4.62 0.28
N GLN A 6 29.47 -4.15 1.42
CA GLN A 6 30.14 -4.35 2.70
C GLN A 6 29.92 -5.79 3.16
N THR A 7 30.98 -6.42 3.67
CA THR A 7 30.90 -7.71 4.32
C THR A 7 30.17 -7.56 5.65
N ILE A 8 29.20 -8.44 5.91
CA ILE A 8 28.49 -8.52 7.18
C ILE A 8 28.65 -9.90 7.78
N GLU A 9 28.52 -10.01 9.10
CA GLU A 9 28.48 -11.29 9.80
C GLU A 9 27.03 -11.72 10.04
N VAL A 10 26.68 -12.93 9.61
CA VAL A 10 25.38 -13.56 9.86
C VAL A 10 25.62 -14.96 10.39
N SER A 11 25.24 -15.21 11.65
CA SER A 11 25.38 -16.53 12.30
C SER A 11 26.80 -17.11 12.17
N ASN A 12 27.81 -16.31 12.52
CA ASN A 12 29.25 -16.64 12.44
C ASN A 12 29.80 -16.88 11.02
N LYS A 13 29.07 -16.46 9.98
CA LYS A 13 29.53 -16.49 8.59
C LYS A 13 29.67 -15.06 8.06
N HIS A 14 30.79 -14.79 7.40
CA HIS A 14 31.00 -13.55 6.68
C HIS A 14 30.37 -13.64 5.30
N ILE A 15 29.50 -12.68 4.96
CA ILE A 15 28.76 -12.66 3.70
C ILE A 15 29.02 -11.31 3.03
N SER A 16 29.38 -11.35 1.74
CA SER A 16 29.49 -10.15 0.90
C SER A 16 28.76 -10.33 -0.42
N THR A 17 28.01 -9.31 -0.83
CA THR A 17 27.32 -9.28 -2.14
C THR A 17 28.28 -9.05 -3.31
N LYS A 18 29.56 -8.72 -3.05
CA LYS A 18 30.60 -8.58 -4.10
C LYS A 18 31.18 -9.90 -4.56
N GLU A 19 30.90 -10.99 -3.85
CA GLU A 19 31.39 -12.33 -4.21
C GLU A 19 30.71 -12.88 -5.48
N GLN A 20 29.59 -12.29 -5.89
CA GLN A 20 28.83 -12.67 -7.09
C GLN A 20 28.56 -11.43 -7.94
N PRO A 21 28.68 -11.50 -9.29
CA PRO A 21 28.47 -10.34 -10.16
C PRO A 21 27.08 -9.70 -9.99
N GLU A 22 26.04 -10.50 -9.80
CA GLU A 22 24.65 -10.06 -9.64
C GLU A 22 24.24 -9.92 -8.16
N GLY A 23 25.16 -10.10 -7.21
CA GLY A 23 24.84 -10.20 -5.79
C GLY A 23 24.20 -8.93 -5.21
N ILE A 24 24.65 -7.75 -5.64
CA ILE A 24 24.09 -6.46 -5.22
C ILE A 24 22.66 -6.29 -5.77
N THR A 25 22.47 -6.51 -7.07
CA THR A 25 21.17 -6.40 -7.73
C THR A 25 20.15 -7.36 -7.12
N TYR A 26 20.55 -8.61 -6.90
CA TYR A 26 19.70 -9.60 -6.24
C TYR A 26 19.35 -9.20 -4.82
N ALA A 27 20.30 -8.68 -4.04
CA ALA A 27 20.04 -8.21 -2.68
C ALA A 27 19.02 -7.06 -2.66
N ILE A 28 19.14 -6.07 -3.54
CA ILE A 28 18.18 -4.97 -3.67
C ILE A 28 16.78 -5.50 -4.01
N PHE A 29 16.68 -6.34 -5.04
CA PHE A 29 15.42 -6.98 -5.43
C PHE A 29 14.80 -7.77 -4.27
N PHE A 30 15.60 -8.55 -3.57
CA PHE A 30 15.14 -9.39 -2.48
C PHE A 30 14.63 -8.57 -1.31
N ILE A 31 15.30 -7.46 -0.95
CA ILE A 31 14.83 -6.54 0.10
C ILE A 31 13.48 -5.92 -0.30
N ALA A 32 13.36 -5.44 -1.55
CA ALA A 32 12.11 -4.88 -2.06
C ALA A 32 10.95 -5.90 -1.97
N LYS A 33 11.17 -7.13 -2.46
CA LYS A 33 10.21 -8.23 -2.35
C LYS A 33 9.84 -8.54 -0.90
N MET A 34 10.83 -8.56 0.00
CA MET A 34 10.61 -8.88 1.41
C MET A 34 9.80 -7.80 2.14
N ILE A 35 10.01 -6.52 1.85
CA ILE A 35 9.22 -5.43 2.42
C ILE A 35 7.73 -5.59 2.04
N VAL A 36 7.43 -5.81 0.76
CA VAL A 36 6.04 -6.03 0.32
C VAL A 36 5.43 -7.27 0.97
N LYS A 37 6.21 -8.35 1.12
CA LYS A 37 5.78 -9.56 1.84
C LYS A 37 5.43 -9.29 3.30
N LYS A 38 6.13 -8.36 3.98
CA LYS A 38 5.74 -7.94 5.34
C LYS A 38 4.38 -7.24 5.39
N GLY A 39 3.98 -6.55 4.32
CA GLY A 39 2.62 -6.02 4.17
C GLY A 39 1.56 -7.13 4.25
N ALA A 40 1.79 -8.23 3.52
CA ALA A 40 0.91 -9.38 3.48
C ALA A 40 0.84 -10.18 4.79
N GLU A 41 1.94 -10.29 5.52
CA GLU A 41 2.08 -11.22 6.66
C GLU A 41 1.99 -10.52 8.03
N GLN A 42 2.73 -9.43 8.20
CA GLN A 42 2.88 -8.75 9.49
C GLN A 42 1.88 -7.60 9.59
N VAL A 43 1.86 -6.70 8.61
CA VAL A 43 0.99 -5.51 8.64
C VAL A 43 -0.47 -5.91 8.62
N SER A 44 -0.83 -6.97 7.90
CA SER A 44 -2.19 -7.50 7.86
C SER A 44 -2.74 -7.96 9.22
N SER A 45 -1.87 -8.17 10.23
CA SER A 45 -2.26 -8.56 11.59
C SER A 45 -1.89 -7.52 12.66
N SER A 46 -0.95 -6.61 12.37
CA SER A 46 -0.51 -5.51 13.23
C SER A 46 -0.32 -4.27 12.36
N HIS A 47 -1.39 -3.47 12.25
CA HIS A 47 -1.47 -2.34 11.32
C HIS A 47 -0.40 -1.27 11.61
N GLU A 48 -0.08 -1.03 12.87
CA GLU A 48 0.90 -0.06 13.35
C GLU A 48 2.34 -0.39 12.91
N SER A 49 2.64 -1.67 12.67
CA SER A 49 3.96 -2.08 12.18
C SER A 49 4.28 -1.53 10.79
N ALA A 50 3.27 -1.09 10.02
CA ALA A 50 3.43 -0.50 8.71
C ALA A 50 4.39 0.69 8.72
N PHE A 51 4.32 1.57 9.72
CA PHE A 51 5.09 2.81 9.75
C PHE A 51 6.59 2.56 9.95
N ALA A 52 6.96 1.65 10.85
CA ALA A 52 8.36 1.29 11.06
C ALA A 52 8.98 0.64 9.81
N ILE A 53 8.23 -0.25 9.14
CA ILE A 53 8.67 -0.87 7.89
C ILE A 53 8.76 0.17 6.76
N ALA A 54 7.80 1.09 6.70
CA ALA A 54 7.77 2.17 5.72
C ALA A 54 8.96 3.11 5.86
N LEU A 55 9.37 3.49 7.08
CA LEU A 55 10.57 4.30 7.31
C LEU A 55 11.83 3.66 6.72
N VAL A 56 12.00 2.35 6.92
CA VAL A 56 13.12 1.60 6.33
C VAL A 56 13.05 1.66 4.80
N ALA A 57 11.86 1.46 4.22
CA ALA A 57 11.66 1.54 2.78
C ALA A 57 11.98 2.94 2.23
N VAL A 58 11.51 4.02 2.87
CA VAL A 58 11.80 5.40 2.44
C VAL A 58 13.29 5.71 2.57
N GLY A 59 13.95 5.28 3.65
CA GLY A 59 15.38 5.44 3.82
C GLY A 59 16.19 4.73 2.74
N LEU A 60 15.81 3.50 2.39
CA LEU A 60 16.43 2.78 1.27
C LEU A 60 16.18 3.49 -0.07
N TRP A 61 14.95 3.92 -0.33
CA TRP A 61 14.58 4.57 -1.59
C TRP A 61 15.32 5.91 -1.79
N GLN A 62 15.54 6.68 -0.73
CA GLN A 62 16.32 7.93 -0.79
C GLN A 62 17.78 7.72 -1.24
N ASN A 63 18.34 6.57 -0.89
CA ASN A 63 19.74 6.23 -1.15
C ASN A 63 19.94 5.39 -2.43
N PHE A 64 18.94 4.59 -2.80
CA PHE A 64 18.98 3.64 -3.92
C PHE A 64 17.69 3.78 -4.76
N PRO A 65 17.64 4.66 -5.76
CA PRO A 65 16.44 4.85 -6.58
C PRO A 65 15.92 3.56 -7.25
N GLU A 66 16.83 2.69 -7.69
CA GLU A 66 16.54 1.38 -8.30
C GLU A 66 15.80 0.43 -7.35
N PHE A 67 16.04 0.56 -6.03
CA PHE A 67 15.27 -0.18 -5.03
C PHE A 67 13.79 0.22 -5.07
N GLY A 68 13.51 1.52 -5.26
CA GLY A 68 12.15 2.04 -5.33
C GLY A 68 11.35 1.52 -6.50
N GLU A 69 11.96 1.44 -7.68
CA GLU A 69 11.34 0.85 -8.87
C GLU A 69 10.98 -0.62 -8.64
N LEU A 70 11.92 -1.40 -8.08
CA LEU A 70 11.69 -2.80 -7.74
C LEU A 70 10.65 -2.95 -6.63
N LEU A 71 10.60 -2.03 -5.67
CA LEU A 71 9.62 -2.02 -4.60
C LEU A 71 8.21 -1.81 -5.16
N LEU A 72 8.02 -0.82 -6.02
CA LEU A 72 6.75 -0.57 -6.71
C LEU A 72 6.34 -1.77 -7.58
N ALA A 73 7.27 -2.34 -8.35
CA ALA A 73 6.99 -3.53 -9.15
C ALA A 73 6.49 -4.71 -8.27
N ASN A 74 7.13 -4.95 -7.13
CA ASN A 74 6.69 -5.99 -6.19
C ASN A 74 5.32 -5.66 -5.55
N PHE A 75 5.03 -4.39 -5.27
CA PHE A 75 3.71 -3.96 -4.81
C PHE A 75 2.63 -4.27 -5.85
N TYR A 76 2.85 -3.90 -7.10
CA TYR A 76 1.90 -4.12 -8.19
C TYR A 76 1.65 -5.61 -8.45
N LEU A 77 2.70 -6.43 -8.39
CA LEU A 77 2.57 -7.89 -8.53
C LEU A 77 1.84 -8.54 -7.35
N SER A 78 2.02 -8.01 -6.13
CA SER A 78 1.47 -8.63 -4.91
C SER A 78 0.05 -8.17 -4.59
N CYS A 79 -0.28 -6.92 -4.95
CA CYS A 79 -1.57 -6.28 -4.78
C CYS A 79 -1.87 -5.45 -6.04
N PRO A 80 -2.50 -6.04 -7.07
CA PRO A 80 -2.74 -5.36 -8.34
C PRO A 80 -3.58 -4.09 -8.18
N TYR A 81 -4.38 -4.01 -7.11
CA TYR A 81 -5.25 -2.88 -6.77
C TYR A 81 -4.50 -1.60 -6.35
N ILE A 82 -3.19 -1.68 -6.10
CA ILE A 82 -2.35 -0.48 -5.97
C ILE A 82 -2.26 0.23 -7.33
N VAL A 83 -2.41 -0.49 -8.43
CA VAL A 83 -2.74 0.11 -9.72
C VAL A 83 -4.26 0.08 -9.85
N PRO A 84 -4.95 1.23 -9.91
CA PRO A 84 -6.41 1.27 -10.01
C PRO A 84 -6.85 0.89 -11.43
N TYR A 85 -6.69 -0.40 -11.77
CA TYR A 85 -7.03 -1.03 -13.04
C TYR A 85 -7.47 -2.46 -12.77
N TYR A 86 -8.73 -2.76 -13.08
CA TYR A 86 -9.28 -4.11 -12.97
C TYR A 86 -9.09 -4.84 -14.29
N ILE A 87 -8.32 -5.94 -14.26
CA ILE A 87 -8.01 -6.71 -15.46
C ILE A 87 -9.22 -7.60 -15.79
N PRO A 88 -9.87 -7.44 -16.95
CA PRO A 88 -11.01 -8.26 -17.32
C PRO A 88 -10.59 -9.71 -17.60
N LYS A 89 -11.49 -10.66 -17.34
CA LYS A 89 -11.29 -12.06 -17.70
C LYS A 89 -11.24 -12.20 -19.21
N GLN A 90 -10.22 -12.87 -19.73
CA GLN A 90 -10.08 -13.14 -21.16
C GLN A 90 -10.84 -14.40 -21.58
N ASP A 91 -11.26 -14.47 -22.84
CA ASP A 91 -11.87 -15.66 -23.42
C ASP A 91 -10.88 -16.85 -23.37
N GLY A 92 -11.37 -18.00 -22.92
CA GLY A 92 -10.55 -19.20 -22.72
C GLY A 92 -9.68 -19.20 -21.45
N GLN A 93 -9.62 -18.11 -20.70
CA GLN A 93 -8.88 -18.07 -19.43
C GLN A 93 -9.57 -18.92 -18.36
N SER A 94 -8.81 -19.80 -17.71
CA SER A 94 -9.35 -20.60 -16.61
C SER A 94 -9.70 -19.73 -15.40
N THR A 95 -10.59 -20.24 -14.54
CA THR A 95 -10.96 -19.55 -13.30
C THR A 95 -9.75 -19.32 -12.39
N ASP A 96 -8.84 -20.30 -12.29
CA ASP A 96 -7.63 -20.21 -11.47
C ASP A 96 -6.64 -19.17 -12.01
N GLU A 97 -6.41 -19.13 -13.32
CA GLU A 97 -5.54 -18.12 -13.94
C GLU A 97 -6.09 -16.72 -13.71
N TYR A 98 -7.40 -16.54 -13.85
CA TYR A 98 -8.05 -15.26 -13.60
C TYR A 98 -7.93 -14.82 -12.13
N HIS A 99 -8.11 -15.74 -11.18
CA HIS A 99 -7.94 -15.43 -9.76
C HIS A 99 -6.49 -15.12 -9.39
N LYS A 100 -5.52 -15.85 -9.94
CA LYS A 100 -4.09 -15.53 -9.77
C LYS A 100 -3.75 -14.14 -10.31
N LEU A 101 -4.30 -13.76 -11.46
CA LEU A 101 -4.13 -12.43 -12.05
C LEU A 101 -4.68 -11.32 -11.14
N ARG A 102 -5.78 -11.60 -10.44
CA ARG A 102 -6.38 -10.74 -9.40
C ARG A 102 -5.65 -10.79 -8.05
N GLY A 103 -4.54 -11.53 -7.96
CA GLY A 103 -3.69 -11.63 -6.79
C GLY A 103 -4.16 -12.64 -5.74
N TYR A 104 -5.16 -13.50 -6.03
CA TYR A 104 -5.53 -14.61 -5.15
C TYR A 104 -4.46 -15.68 -5.18
N LYS A 105 -4.25 -16.33 -4.02
CA LYS A 105 -3.50 -17.59 -4.00
C LYS A 105 -4.40 -18.71 -4.47
N CYS A 106 -3.90 -19.53 -5.40
CA CYS A 106 -4.59 -20.74 -5.86
C CYS A 106 -3.64 -21.91 -5.63
N GLU A 107 -3.90 -22.71 -4.59
CA GLU A 107 -3.07 -23.83 -4.17
C GLU A 107 -3.83 -25.13 -4.40
N SER A 108 -3.27 -26.04 -5.19
CA SER A 108 -3.89 -27.34 -5.51
C SER A 108 -5.35 -27.23 -6.02
N GLY A 109 -5.63 -26.26 -6.88
CA GLY A 109 -6.97 -26.01 -7.45
C GLY A 109 -7.97 -25.38 -6.48
N LYS A 110 -7.54 -24.95 -5.28
CA LYS A 110 -8.37 -24.22 -4.33
C LYS A 110 -7.99 -22.74 -4.31
N ILE A 111 -8.99 -21.90 -4.55
CA ILE A 111 -8.87 -20.44 -4.49
C ILE A 111 -8.88 -20.01 -3.01
N GLU A 112 -8.01 -19.06 -2.67
CA GLU A 112 -7.95 -18.44 -1.35
C GLU A 112 -9.30 -17.82 -0.95
N GLU A 113 -9.68 -18.04 0.31
CA GLU A 113 -10.90 -17.47 0.87
C GLU A 113 -10.89 -15.94 0.85
N GLN A 114 -12.04 -15.34 0.56
CA GLN A 114 -12.19 -13.90 0.41
C GLN A 114 -11.69 -13.10 1.62
N GLU A 115 -11.98 -13.52 2.85
CA GLU A 115 -11.54 -12.82 4.05
C GLU A 115 -10.01 -12.81 4.18
N ARG A 116 -9.37 -13.98 3.98
CA ARG A 116 -7.92 -14.13 4.02
C ARG A 116 -7.24 -13.33 2.90
N PHE A 117 -7.82 -13.36 1.70
CA PHE A 117 -7.39 -12.55 0.58
C PHE A 117 -7.46 -11.05 0.91
N LEU A 118 -8.62 -10.56 1.38
CA LEU A 118 -8.81 -9.15 1.72
C LEU A 118 -7.83 -8.72 2.81
N LYS A 119 -7.67 -9.51 3.88
CA LYS A 119 -6.72 -9.24 4.97
C LYS A 119 -5.30 -9.04 4.44
N ARG A 120 -4.88 -9.86 3.48
CA ARG A 120 -3.55 -9.74 2.85
C ARG A 120 -3.43 -8.48 1.98
N MET A 121 -4.44 -8.21 1.14
CA MET A 121 -4.43 -7.06 0.24
C MET A 121 -4.48 -5.73 1.02
N THR A 122 -5.30 -5.64 2.06
CA THR A 122 -5.38 -4.44 2.90
C THR A 122 -4.10 -4.21 3.68
N GLY A 123 -3.44 -5.26 4.19
CA GLY A 123 -2.12 -5.13 4.83
C GLY A 123 -1.05 -4.57 3.88
N ILE A 124 -1.02 -5.05 2.63
CA ILE A 124 -0.13 -4.50 1.59
C ILE A 124 -0.47 -3.05 1.28
N MET A 125 -1.76 -2.72 1.12
CA MET A 125 -2.24 -1.37 0.84
C MET A 125 -1.88 -0.38 1.95
N ARG A 126 -2.03 -0.79 3.22
CA ARG A 126 -1.62 0.02 4.38
C ARG A 126 -0.13 0.28 4.40
N LEU A 127 0.70 -0.71 4.08
CA LEU A 127 2.14 -0.51 4.00
C LEU A 127 2.51 0.47 2.88
N TYR A 128 1.91 0.32 1.70
CA TYR A 128 2.08 1.26 0.59
C TYR A 128 1.67 2.69 0.99
N ALA A 129 0.52 2.83 1.65
CA ALA A 129 0.03 4.11 2.17
C ALA A 129 0.96 4.70 3.26
N ALA A 130 1.52 3.86 4.12
CA ALA A 130 2.47 4.29 5.15
C ALA A 130 3.78 4.81 4.53
N ILE A 131 4.26 4.20 3.44
CA ILE A 131 5.41 4.71 2.67
C ILE A 131 5.12 6.12 2.15
N ILE A 132 3.92 6.37 1.64
CA ILE A 132 3.54 7.68 1.09
C ILE A 132 3.63 8.81 2.12
N VAL A 133 3.27 8.54 3.38
CA VAL A 133 3.20 9.55 4.46
C VAL A 133 4.39 9.51 5.42
N SER A 134 5.36 8.64 5.18
CA SER A 134 6.51 8.50 6.07
C SER A 134 7.41 9.73 6.00
N PRO A 135 7.92 10.22 7.15
CA PRO A 135 8.85 11.32 7.18
C PRO A 135 10.18 10.92 6.54
N LEU A 136 10.84 11.89 5.91
CA LEU A 136 12.18 11.68 5.38
C LEU A 136 13.22 11.57 6.49
N PRO A 137 14.33 10.84 6.26
CA PRO A 137 15.49 10.87 7.15
C PRO A 137 15.97 12.30 7.42
N ILE A 138 16.45 12.57 8.64
CA ILE A 138 17.02 13.87 9.00
C ILE A 138 18.18 14.22 8.05
N GLY A 139 18.19 15.46 7.57
CA GLY A 139 19.21 15.93 6.63
C GLY A 139 18.95 15.55 5.18
N SER A 140 17.83 14.88 4.86
CA SER A 140 17.44 14.65 3.47
C SER A 140 17.14 15.98 2.77
N THR A 141 17.87 16.26 1.70
CA THR A 141 17.67 17.44 0.83
C THR A 141 16.83 17.12 -0.40
N LYS A 142 16.67 15.84 -0.73
CA LYS A 142 15.86 15.38 -1.85
C LYS A 142 14.38 15.33 -1.47
N PRO A 143 13.45 15.53 -2.43
CA PRO A 143 12.03 15.37 -2.19
C PRO A 143 11.68 13.92 -1.82
N HIS A 144 10.50 13.73 -1.23
CA HIS A 144 10.00 12.40 -0.93
C HIS A 144 9.85 11.60 -2.23
N PRO A 145 10.35 10.34 -2.30
CA PRO A 145 10.48 9.66 -3.59
C PRO A 145 9.13 9.13 -4.09
N HIS A 146 8.14 9.06 -3.20
CA HIS A 146 6.78 8.60 -3.48
C HIS A 146 5.77 9.33 -2.59
N GLY A 147 5.69 10.66 -2.73
CA GLY A 147 5.01 11.55 -1.79
C GLY A 147 3.48 11.48 -1.81
N ILE A 148 2.85 12.37 -1.02
CA ILE A 148 1.40 12.42 -0.78
C ILE A 148 0.56 12.52 -2.06
N GLU A 149 1.13 13.11 -3.11
CA GLU A 149 0.52 13.19 -4.44
C GLU A 149 0.15 11.82 -5.01
N ASN A 150 0.88 10.76 -4.66
CA ASN A 150 0.58 9.40 -5.11
C ASN A 150 -0.70 8.84 -4.47
N SER A 151 -1.05 9.27 -3.25
CA SER A 151 -2.34 8.91 -2.65
C SER A 151 -3.49 9.65 -3.36
N TRP A 152 -3.31 10.95 -3.64
CA TRP A 152 -4.29 11.72 -4.42
C TRP A 152 -4.52 11.12 -5.82
N ILE A 153 -3.44 10.81 -6.54
CA ILE A 153 -3.48 10.18 -7.87
C ILE A 153 -4.19 8.82 -7.78
N TRP A 154 -3.85 8.00 -6.79
CA TRP A 154 -4.49 6.70 -6.62
C TRP A 154 -6.00 6.85 -6.40
N ILE A 155 -6.45 7.67 -5.44
CA ILE A 155 -7.88 7.84 -5.14
C ILE A 155 -8.62 8.37 -6.36
N THR A 156 -8.11 9.44 -6.99
CA THR A 156 -8.78 10.05 -8.15
C THR A 156 -8.83 9.13 -9.36
N ARG A 157 -7.82 8.27 -9.58
CA ARG A 157 -7.89 7.24 -10.63
C ARG A 157 -8.86 6.12 -10.28
N THR A 158 -8.91 5.69 -9.02
CA THR A 158 -9.89 4.69 -8.54
C THR A 158 -11.33 5.16 -8.77
N LEU A 159 -11.60 6.46 -8.61
CA LEU A 159 -12.92 7.05 -8.88
C LEU A 159 -13.34 6.99 -10.36
N ASN A 160 -12.40 6.78 -11.28
CA ASN A 160 -12.62 6.70 -12.72
C ASN A 160 -12.73 5.26 -13.25
N VAL A 161 -12.69 4.25 -12.38
CA VAL A 161 -12.89 2.84 -12.75
C VAL A 161 -14.16 2.29 -12.10
N GLU A 162 -14.80 1.32 -12.75
CA GLU A 162 -15.96 0.64 -12.19
C GLU A 162 -15.56 -0.12 -10.91
N PRO A 163 -16.27 0.08 -9.79
CA PRO A 163 -15.86 -0.52 -8.52
C PRO A 163 -16.10 -2.03 -8.48
N GLU A 164 -15.14 -2.76 -7.89
CA GLU A 164 -15.36 -4.11 -7.41
C GLU A 164 -15.81 -4.06 -5.94
N PRO A 165 -16.93 -4.70 -5.56
CA PRO A 165 -17.63 -4.49 -4.28
C PRO A 165 -16.75 -4.35 -3.02
N ASP A 166 -16.34 -5.50 -2.45
CA ASP A 166 -15.59 -5.52 -1.19
C ASP A 166 -14.16 -5.01 -1.35
N ILE A 167 -13.56 -5.22 -2.53
CA ILE A 167 -12.16 -4.91 -2.78
C ILE A 167 -11.97 -3.41 -2.88
N THR A 168 -12.73 -2.72 -3.75
CA THR A 168 -12.63 -1.26 -3.90
C THR A 168 -12.94 -0.56 -2.60
N ALA A 169 -14.00 -0.98 -1.89
CA ALA A 169 -14.35 -0.40 -0.59
C ALA A 169 -13.22 -0.57 0.44
N ALA A 170 -12.65 -1.77 0.55
CA ALA A 170 -11.56 -2.03 1.47
C ALA A 170 -10.28 -1.25 1.12
N MET A 171 -9.92 -1.14 -0.16
CA MET A 171 -8.73 -0.40 -0.59
C MET A 171 -8.87 1.11 -0.31
N ILE A 172 -10.03 1.70 -0.63
CA ILE A 172 -10.31 3.12 -0.37
C ILE A 172 -10.29 3.40 1.14
N TYR A 173 -10.94 2.55 1.94
CA TYR A 173 -10.91 2.72 3.40
C TYR A 173 -9.47 2.72 3.93
N ASN A 174 -8.65 1.73 3.56
CA ASN A 174 -7.29 1.63 4.09
C ASN A 174 -6.36 2.75 3.61
N ILE A 175 -6.50 3.25 2.37
CA ILE A 175 -5.68 4.39 1.94
C ILE A 175 -6.09 5.67 2.67
N LEU A 176 -7.39 5.90 2.89
CA LEU A 176 -7.89 7.09 3.58
C LEU A 176 -7.57 7.06 5.07
N GLU A 177 -7.65 5.89 5.70
CA GLU A 177 -7.32 5.74 7.12
C GLU A 177 -5.85 6.09 7.39
N VAL A 178 -4.93 5.68 6.50
CA VAL A 178 -3.49 5.92 6.66
C VAL A 178 -3.07 7.30 6.15
N THR A 179 -3.59 7.74 5.01
CA THR A 179 -3.12 8.98 4.34
C THR A 179 -4.04 10.18 4.53
N GLY A 180 -5.27 9.97 5.03
CA GLY A 180 -6.31 10.99 5.10
C GLY A 180 -5.94 12.21 5.92
N HIS A 181 -5.23 12.02 7.04
CA HIS A 181 -4.67 13.11 7.83
C HIS A 181 -3.73 14.00 6.99
N SER A 182 -2.74 13.39 6.33
CA SER A 182 -1.75 14.10 5.52
C SER A 182 -2.38 14.73 4.27
N LEU A 183 -3.34 14.05 3.63
CA LEU A 183 -4.12 14.60 2.51
C LEU A 183 -4.93 15.84 2.93
N PHE A 184 -5.55 15.80 4.10
CA PHE A 184 -6.29 16.94 4.62
C PHE A 184 -5.37 18.13 4.89
N LEU A 185 -4.23 17.92 5.55
CA LEU A 185 -3.26 18.98 5.83
C LEU A 185 -2.69 19.59 4.54
N TYR A 186 -2.40 18.75 3.54
CA TYR A 186 -1.77 19.17 2.30
C TYR A 186 -2.75 19.85 1.32
N TYR A 187 -3.92 19.25 1.08
CA TYR A 187 -4.88 19.71 0.06
C TYR A 187 -6.07 20.48 0.62
N GLN A 188 -6.41 20.35 1.91
CA GLN A 188 -7.49 21.09 2.58
C GLN A 188 -8.85 20.99 1.85
N LYS A 189 -9.34 22.10 1.25
CA LYS A 189 -10.65 22.18 0.59
C LYS A 189 -10.80 21.18 -0.57
N PRO A 190 -9.86 21.06 -1.52
CA PRO A 190 -9.87 20.00 -2.52
C PRO A 190 -10.09 18.59 -1.94
N PHE A 191 -9.44 18.24 -0.83
CA PHE A 191 -9.65 16.94 -0.20
C PHE A 191 -11.05 16.78 0.38
N GLN A 192 -11.63 17.83 0.97
CA GLN A 192 -13.03 17.79 1.41
C GLN A 192 -14.00 17.55 0.25
N LYS A 193 -13.75 18.18 -0.90
CA LYS A 193 -14.53 17.92 -2.13
C LYS A 193 -14.38 16.47 -2.60
N LEU A 194 -13.17 15.92 -2.52
CA LEU A 194 -12.91 14.52 -2.86
C LEU A 194 -13.71 13.56 -1.95
N LEU A 195 -13.73 13.80 -0.63
CA LEU A 195 -14.55 13.03 0.30
C LEU A 195 -16.05 13.15 0.00
N HIS A 196 -16.51 14.35 -0.39
CA HIS A 196 -17.88 14.56 -0.80
C HIS A 196 -18.25 13.72 -2.03
N ILE A 197 -17.42 13.75 -3.09
CA ILE A 197 -17.63 12.92 -4.30
C ILE A 197 -17.63 11.42 -3.94
N LEU A 198 -16.70 11.00 -3.07
CA LEU A 198 -16.63 9.62 -2.58
C LEU A 198 -17.95 9.17 -1.95
N ILE A 199 -18.55 9.98 -1.08
CA ILE A 199 -19.79 9.58 -0.39
C ILE A 199 -21.04 9.75 -1.26
N THR A 200 -21.14 10.81 -2.07
CA THR A 200 -22.38 11.16 -2.79
C THR A 200 -22.48 10.51 -4.15
N GLU A 201 -21.35 10.26 -4.82
CA GLU A 201 -21.33 9.74 -6.19
C GLU A 201 -20.76 8.33 -6.26
N PHE A 202 -19.61 8.07 -5.62
CA PHE A 202 -18.90 6.80 -5.81
C PHE A 202 -19.40 5.68 -4.90
N LEU A 203 -19.67 5.96 -3.63
CA LEU A 203 -20.22 4.97 -2.69
C LEU A 203 -21.54 4.35 -3.16
N PRO A 204 -22.50 5.10 -3.74
CA PRO A 204 -23.68 4.51 -4.38
C PRO A 204 -23.35 3.52 -5.50
N LYS A 205 -22.33 3.79 -6.33
CA LYS A 205 -21.88 2.86 -7.37
C LYS A 205 -21.36 1.56 -6.77
N ILE A 206 -20.56 1.63 -5.70
CA ILE A 206 -20.08 0.45 -4.96
C ILE A 206 -21.28 -0.36 -4.42
N LYS A 207 -22.24 0.31 -3.78
CA LYS A 207 -23.44 -0.33 -3.21
C LYS A 207 -24.28 -1.05 -4.26
N ALA A 208 -24.39 -0.48 -5.47
CA ALA A 208 -25.19 -1.06 -6.55
C ALA A 208 -24.65 -2.41 -7.04
N VAL A 209 -23.34 -2.66 -6.92
CA VAL A 209 -22.70 -3.92 -7.33
C VAL A 209 -22.42 -4.86 -6.16
N SER A 210 -22.61 -4.41 -4.92
CA SER A 210 -22.26 -5.18 -3.72
C SER A 210 -23.35 -6.14 -3.27
N VAL A 211 -22.95 -7.38 -2.98
CA VAL A 211 -23.81 -8.41 -2.39
C VAL A 211 -23.58 -8.54 -0.89
N SER A 212 -22.37 -8.21 -0.43
CA SER A 212 -21.94 -8.19 0.97
C SER A 212 -21.84 -6.75 1.49
N ALA A 213 -22.10 -6.54 2.78
CA ALA A 213 -22.12 -5.20 3.37
C ALA A 213 -20.83 -4.85 4.14
N GLY A 214 -19.97 -5.81 4.49
CA GLY A 214 -18.91 -5.62 5.49
C GLY A 214 -17.95 -4.46 5.18
N SER A 215 -17.22 -4.55 4.06
CA SER A 215 -16.24 -3.53 3.67
C SER A 215 -16.90 -2.21 3.26
N VAL A 216 -18.06 -2.29 2.61
CA VAL A 216 -18.84 -1.13 2.15
C VAL A 216 -19.38 -0.32 3.32
N SER A 217 -19.99 -0.96 4.32
CA SER A 217 -20.48 -0.29 5.53
C SER A 217 -19.35 0.33 6.35
N ARG A 218 -18.19 -0.34 6.44
CA ARG A 218 -17.02 0.25 7.13
C ARG A 218 -16.53 1.52 6.43
N LEU A 219 -16.46 1.51 5.10
CA LEU A 219 -16.11 2.71 4.33
C LEU A 219 -17.16 3.81 4.52
N GLU A 220 -18.44 3.48 4.44
CA GLU A 220 -19.54 4.44 4.63
C GLU A 220 -19.47 5.13 5.99
N THR A 221 -19.42 4.35 7.08
CA THR A 221 -19.31 4.90 8.44
C THR A 221 -18.07 5.79 8.60
N PHE A 222 -16.95 5.39 7.99
CA PHE A 222 -15.73 6.20 7.99
C PHE A 222 -15.92 7.53 7.24
N LEU A 223 -16.52 7.53 6.06
CA LEU A 223 -16.76 8.74 5.26
C LEU A 223 -17.74 9.68 5.97
N GLU A 224 -18.85 9.15 6.50
CA GLU A 224 -19.85 9.93 7.23
C GLU A 224 -19.26 10.64 8.44
N ALA A 225 -18.48 9.92 9.25
CA ALA A 225 -17.82 10.48 10.43
C ALA A 225 -16.91 11.65 10.08
N ASN A 226 -16.11 11.51 9.01
CA ASN A 226 -15.10 12.51 8.65
C ASN A 226 -15.67 13.68 7.83
N ILE A 227 -16.74 13.49 7.06
CA ILE A 227 -17.43 14.60 6.37
C ILE A 227 -18.11 15.52 7.38
N ASN A 228 -18.75 14.96 8.40
CA ASN A 228 -19.32 15.74 9.50
C ASN A 228 -18.25 16.55 10.26
N ASN A 229 -17.01 16.04 10.28
CA ASN A 229 -15.85 16.74 10.82
C ASN A 229 -15.14 17.66 9.79
N LYS A 230 -15.85 18.15 8.76
CA LYS A 230 -15.30 19.02 7.70
C LYS A 230 -14.07 18.42 7.00
N GLY A 231 -14.04 17.09 6.85
CA GLY A 231 -12.95 16.33 6.24
C GLY A 231 -11.70 16.17 7.10
N GLN A 232 -11.70 16.62 8.36
CA GLN A 232 -10.58 16.42 9.28
C GLN A 232 -10.51 14.96 9.70
N ILE A 233 -9.51 14.24 9.17
CA ILE A 233 -9.20 12.87 9.54
C ILE A 233 -8.06 12.89 10.56
N ALA A 234 -8.24 12.14 11.65
CA ALA A 234 -7.23 11.98 12.69
C ALA A 234 -5.97 11.30 12.14
N ALA A 235 -4.80 11.61 12.71
CA ALA A 235 -3.58 10.88 12.38
C ALA A 235 -3.77 9.38 12.68
N PRO A 236 -3.28 8.48 11.79
CA PRO A 236 -3.43 7.06 12.02
C PRO A 236 -2.65 6.61 13.26
N TYR A 237 -3.15 5.59 13.94
CA TYR A 237 -2.45 5.00 15.07
C TYR A 237 -1.08 4.46 14.64
N GLY A 238 -0.01 4.84 15.37
CA GLY A 238 1.37 4.50 15.02
C GLY A 238 2.04 5.45 14.03
N TYR A 239 1.39 6.56 13.62
CA TYR A 239 1.99 7.58 12.77
C TYR A 239 3.30 8.11 13.36
N LEU A 240 4.37 8.08 12.55
CA LEU A 240 5.70 8.53 12.97
C LEU A 240 5.95 9.93 12.41
N THR A 241 6.36 10.84 13.28
CA THR A 241 6.80 12.19 12.92
C THR A 241 8.31 12.23 12.77
N SER A 242 8.86 13.32 12.20
CA SER A 242 10.30 13.48 12.03
C SER A 242 11.11 13.40 13.33
N SER A 243 10.48 13.61 14.49
CA SER A 243 11.14 13.45 15.81
C SER A 243 11.52 12.01 16.12
N PHE A 244 10.92 11.02 15.45
CA PHE A 244 11.32 9.61 15.59
C PHE A 244 12.79 9.38 15.23
N TRP A 245 13.35 10.17 14.30
CA TRP A 245 14.77 10.07 13.95
C TRP A 245 15.71 10.65 15.01
N LEU A 246 15.18 11.34 16.04
CA LEU A 246 15.96 11.91 17.15
C LEU A 246 15.95 11.04 18.41
N SER A 247 15.11 9.99 18.46
CA SER A 247 14.99 9.05 19.57
C SER A 247 15.84 7.81 19.36
#